data_AF-A0A9P6KV79-F1
#
_entry.id   AF-A0A9P6KV79-F1
#
_cell.length_a   1.000
_cell.length_b   1.000
_cell.length_c   1.000
_cell.angle_alpha   90.00
_cell.angle_beta   90.00
_cell.angle_gamma   90.00
#
_symmetry.space_group_name_H-M   'P 1'
#
loop_
_entity.id
_entity.type
_entity.pdbx_description
1 polymer ?
#
loop_
_entity_poly.entity_id
_entity_poly.type
_entity_poly.pdbx_seq_one_letter_code
_entity_poly.pdbx_strand_id
1 'polypeptide(L)' 'MITDNQLYTLAIFLGSASMLLIVLYHFLEVNSEDHVADEKPRAAAGKVKA' A
#
# COMPACT_ATOMS: atom_id res chain seq x y z
N MET A 1 26.33 -3.97 24.35
CA MET A 1 24.92 -3.53 24.34
C MET A 1 24.80 -2.45 23.29
N ILE A 2 23.81 -2.54 22.41
CA ILE A 2 23.48 -1.43 21.50
C ILE A 2 23.09 -0.22 22.35
N THR A 3 23.57 0.97 22.00
CA THR A 3 23.24 2.19 22.74
C THR A 3 21.89 2.75 22.30
N ASP A 4 21.23 3.53 23.16
CA ASP A 4 19.92 4.12 22.84
C ASP A 4 19.95 4.94 21.54
N ASN A 5 21.07 5.63 21.29
CA ASN A 5 21.25 6.40 20.07
C ASN A 5 21.33 5.51 18.82
N GLN A 6 21.96 4.34 18.92
CA GLN A 6 22.02 3.37 17.81
C GLN A 6 20.64 2.75 17.57
N LEU A 7 19.89 2.44 18.63
CA LEU A 7 18.54 1.89 18.52
C LEU A 7 17.55 2.92 17.92
N TYR A 8 17.64 4.18 18.33
CA TYR A 8 16.85 5.28 17.77
C TYR A 8 17.12 5.47 16.27
N THR A 9 18.40 5.49 15.89
CA THR A 9 18.81 5.63 14.48
C THR A 9 18.29 4.47 13.64
N LEU A 10 18.40 3.23 14.17
CA LEU A 10 17.88 2.04 13.50
C LEU A 10 16.36 2.09 13.34
N ALA A 11 15.63 2.55 14.36
CA ALA A 11 14.18 2.67 14.31
C ALA A 11 13.71 3.68 13.25
N ILE A 12 14.38 4.83 13.12
CA ILE A 12 14.06 5.82 12.07
C ILE A 12 14.36 5.25 10.68
N PHE A 13 15.51 4.59 10.51
CA PHE A 13 15.87 3.98 9.24
C PHE A 13 14.84 2.92 8.83
N LEU A 14 14.51 2.01 9.74
CA LEU A 14 13.57 0.94 9.46
C LEU A 14 12.14 1.46 9.24
N GLY A 15 11.71 2.46 10.03
CA GLY A 15 10.40 3.09 9.88
C GLY A 15 10.24 3.83 8.56
N SER A 16 11.25 4.57 8.13
CA SER A 16 11.24 5.24 6.82
C SER A 16 11.32 4.26 5.65
N ALA A 17 12.15 3.22 5.74
CA ALA A 17 12.17 2.13 4.77
C ALA A 17 10.82 1.42 4.68
N SER A 18 10.16 1.16 5.82
CA SER A 18 8.83 0.56 5.87
C SER A 18 7.78 1.43 5.19
N MET A 19 7.78 2.75 5.43
CA MET A 19 6.85 3.66 4.75
C MET A 19 7.03 3.65 3.23
N LEU A 20 8.27 3.61 2.74
CA LEU A 20 8.56 3.48 1.31
C LEU A 20 8.05 2.16 0.73
N LEU A 21 8.28 1.04 1.43
CA LEU A 21 7.83 -0.29 0.98
C LEU A 21 6.30 -0.39 0.94
N ILE A 22 5.58 0.24 1.87
CA ILE A 22 4.11 0.27 1.90
C ILE A 22 3.57 0.99 0.65
N VAL A 23 4.10 2.18 0.35
CA VAL A 23 3.67 2.94 -0.83
C VAL A 23 4.00 2.19 -2.12
N LEU A 24 5.19 1.60 -2.20
CA LEU A 24 5.61 0.80 -3.34
C LEU A 24 4.72 -0.43 -3.54
N TYR A 25 4.35 -1.13 -2.47
CA TYR A 25 3.40 -2.25 -2.53
C TYR A 25 2.06 -1.81 -3.11
N HIS A 26 1.47 -0.73 -2.60
CA HIS A 26 0.19 -0.22 -3.09
C HIS A 26 0.28 0.23 -4.55
N PHE A 27 1.39 0.86 -4.95
CA PHE A 27 1.63 1.23 -6.33
C PHE A 27 1.69 -0.01 -7.24
N LEU A 28 2.44 -1.05 -6.87
CA LEU A 28 2.55 -2.26 -7.67
C LEU A 28 1.23 -3.04 -7.73
N GLU A 29 0.52 -3.16 -6.60
CA GLU A 29 -0.78 -3.81 -6.52
C GLU A 29 -1.80 -3.17 -7.47
N VAL A 30 -1.89 -1.83 -7.45
CA VAL A 30 -2.86 -1.12 -8.28
C VAL A 30 -2.52 -1.20 -9.78
N ASN A 31 -1.23 -1.30 -10.12
CA ASN A 31 -0.78 -1.39 -11.52
C ASN A 31 -0.65 -2.83 -12.01
N SER A 32 -0.94 -3.83 -11.19
CA SER A 32 -0.85 -5.24 -11.59
C SER A 32 -1.99 -5.62 -12.54
N GLU A 33 -1.70 -6.43 -13.55
CA GLU A 33 -2.68 -6.86 -14.56
C GLU A 33 -3.87 -7.62 -13.94
N ASP A 34 -3.61 -8.36 -12.84
CA ASP A 34 -4.63 -9.06 -12.05
C ASP A 34 -5.63 -8.08 -11.40
N HIS A 35 -5.18 -6.89 -10.98
CA HIS A 35 -6.08 -5.88 -10.41
C HIS A 35 -6.95 -5.22 -11.49
N VAL A 36 -6.39 -4.97 -12.68
CA VAL A 36 -7.11 -4.37 -13.82
C VAL A 36 -8.19 -5.31 -14.37
N ALA A 37 -8.01 -6.63 -14.25
CA ALA A 37 -9.00 -7.63 -14.68
C ALA A 37 -10.22 -7.72 -13.73
N ASP A 38 -10.02 -7.53 -12.42
CA ASP A 38 -11.07 -7.59 -11.39
C ASP A 38 -11.89 -6.28 -11.26
N GLU A 39 -11.37 -5.14 -11.72
CA GLU A 39 -12.10 -3.85 -11.73
C GLU A 39 -13.08 -3.68 -12.91
N LYS A 40 -13.38 -4.74 -13.68
CA LYS A 40 -14.46 -4.71 -14.68
C LYS A 40 -15.80 -4.53 -13.94
N PRO A 41 -16.64 -3.56 -14.33
CA PRO A 41 -17.26 -2.67 -13.36
C PRO A 41 -18.42 -3.32 -12.60
N ARG A 42 -18.29 -3.37 -11.28
CA ARG A 42 -19.44 -3.22 -10.37
C ARG A 42 -19.83 -1.74 -10.28
N ALA A 43 -20.05 -1.11 -11.43
CA ALA A 43 -20.65 0.22 -11.52
C ALA A 43 -22.17 0.04 -11.72
N ALA A 44 -22.93 0.47 -10.72
CA ALA A 44 -24.36 0.80 -10.79
C ALA A 44 -25.40 -0.34 -10.94
N ALA A 45 -25.47 -1.29 -9.99
CA ALA A 45 -26.71 -2.06 -9.72
C ALA A 45 -27.68 -1.27 -8.81
N GLY A 46 -27.80 0.04 -9.04
CA GLY A 46 -28.53 0.94 -8.16
C GLY A 46 -29.05 2.18 -8.86
N LYS A 47 -29.79 2.03 -9.96
CA LYS A 47 -30.72 3.07 -10.45
C LYS A 47 -32.01 2.45 -11.00
N VAL A 48 -33.04 2.51 -10.15
CA VAL A 48 -34.45 2.86 -10.41
C VAL A 48 -35.23 2.03 -11.45
N LYS A 49 -36.12 1.17 -10.92
CA LYS A 49 -37.38 0.77 -11.60
C LYS A 49 -38.22 2.02 -11.85
N ALA A 50 -38.56 2.28 -13.11
CA ALA A 50 -39.72 3.06 -13.55
C ALA A 50 -40.25 2.43 -14.84
#